data_AF-A0A974TDK5-F1
#
_entry.id   AF-A0A974TDK5-F1
#
_cell.length_a   1.000
_cell.length_b   1.000
_cell.length_c   1.000
_cell.angle_alpha   90.00
_cell.angle_beta   90.00
_cell.angle_gamma   90.00
#
_symmetry.space_group_name_H-M   'P 1'
#
loop_
_entity.id
_entity.type
_entity.pdbx_description
1 polymer ?
#
loop_
_entity_poly.entity_id
_entity_poly.type
_entity_poly.pdbx_seq_one_letter_code
_entity_poly.pdbx_strand_id
1 'polypeptide(L)'
;MSRIYNEIRGQRIAISEIETAQYNLSKDRCDARKTVQADIRALFQNLPAGLRHLTHAFLAAEGNRYLLIDLDGPEGGIVNGARTRFTLIDICPSLAGLAAWDVARDEFLGEVNEFSFRDSTFWPDWMVYSNHPQKRKVWTDGVFHADVKSGYFGKILLPVSGPALAHPAFARLADYARSVIERKDAKMEHLRAFDVRFDAYDAQIEKIERKADAFARTEGQDPEVLTAQNGELAGLIRTMDWTYDMADRPNRAYAEQERRIRSLLSALPVDDAVVLFVHNAGTNWVKAPYYLQWHPEVKQMKAAA
;
A
#
# COMPACT_ATOMS: atom_id res chain seq x y z
N MET A 1 -0.94 14.37 37.51
CA MET A 1 -0.80 14.40 36.03
C MET A 1 -0.87 12.95 35.58
N SER A 2 -1.87 12.55 34.77
CA SER A 2 -2.03 11.14 34.35
C SER A 2 -0.78 10.65 33.59
N ARG A 3 -0.11 9.64 34.16
CA ARG A 3 1.14 9.10 33.63
C ARG A 3 0.88 8.30 32.35
N ILE A 4 -0.21 7.54 32.31
CA ILE A 4 -0.54 6.67 31.18
C ILE A 4 -0.95 7.48 29.96
N TYR A 5 -1.82 8.47 30.13
CA TYR A 5 -2.19 9.36 29.03
C TYR A 5 -0.98 10.07 28.42
N ASN A 6 -0.07 10.58 29.26
CA ASN A 6 1.12 11.29 28.78
C ASN A 6 2.10 10.36 28.06
N GLU A 7 2.32 9.14 28.55
CA GLU A 7 3.16 8.16 27.86
C GLU A 7 2.58 7.78 26.50
N ILE A 8 1.29 7.43 26.43
CA ILE A 8 0.61 7.06 25.18
C ILE A 8 0.60 8.24 24.20
N ARG A 9 0.38 9.47 24.68
CA ARG A 9 0.49 10.68 23.87
C ARG A 9 1.92 10.87 23.34
N GLY A 10 2.95 10.66 24.16
CA GLY A 10 4.35 10.74 23.74
C GLY A 10 4.69 9.73 22.65
N GLN A 11 4.20 8.50 22.78
CA GLN A 11 4.37 7.46 21.77
C GLN A 11 3.63 7.79 20.47
N ARG A 12 2.43 8.37 20.52
CA ARG A 12 1.73 8.88 19.33
C ARG A 12 2.52 9.99 18.62
N ILE A 13 3.14 10.90 19.37
CA ILE A 13 3.99 11.96 18.82
C ILE A 13 5.18 11.35 18.09
N ALA A 14 5.87 10.37 18.71
CA ALA A 14 6.98 9.67 18.06
C ALA A 14 6.56 8.98 16.75
N ILE A 15 5.39 8.32 16.72
CA ILE A 15 4.84 7.79 15.46
C ILE A 15 4.57 8.90 14.46
N SER A 16 4.03 10.06 14.88
CA SER A 16 3.76 11.18 13.97
C SER A 16 5.01 11.74 13.31
N GLU A 17 6.14 11.77 14.02
CA GLU A 17 7.43 12.19 13.49
C GLU A 17 7.94 11.19 12.43
N ILE A 18 7.79 9.88 12.70
CA ILE A 18 8.12 8.82 11.74
C ILE A 18 7.22 8.89 10.51
N GLU A 19 5.90 9.03 10.68
CA GLU A 19 4.92 9.19 9.60
C GLU A 19 5.27 10.40 8.71
N THR A 20 5.70 11.51 9.32
CA THR A 20 6.16 12.70 8.58
C THR A 20 7.43 12.41 7.78
N ALA A 21 8.38 11.67 8.36
CA ALA A 21 9.59 11.25 7.68
C ALA A 21 9.31 10.28 6.52
N GLN A 22 8.39 9.33 6.70
CA GLN A 22 7.91 8.42 5.64
C GLN A 22 7.22 9.18 4.51
N TYR A 23 6.43 10.20 4.82
CA TYR A 23 5.78 11.05 3.81
C TYR A 23 6.82 11.81 2.96
N ASN A 24 7.84 12.41 3.60
CA ASN A 24 8.92 13.07 2.88
C ASN A 24 9.74 12.07 2.05
N LEU A 25 10.03 10.89 2.59
CA LEU A 25 10.69 9.80 1.86
C LEU A 25 9.88 9.37 0.62
N SER A 26 8.54 9.37 0.72
CA SER A 26 7.65 9.03 -0.39
C SER A 26 7.69 10.07 -1.51
N LYS A 27 7.88 11.35 -1.17
CA LYS A 27 8.10 12.41 -2.18
C LYS A 27 9.41 12.20 -2.93
N ASP A 28 10.50 11.99 -2.20
CA ASP A 28 11.82 11.74 -2.80
C ASP A 28 11.78 10.50 -3.71
N ARG A 29 11.14 9.42 -3.25
CA ARG A 29 10.92 8.21 -4.04
C ARG A 29 10.11 8.50 -5.29
N CYS A 30 9.06 9.32 -5.21
CA CYS A 30 8.22 9.68 -6.36
C CYS A 30 9.04 10.37 -7.47
N ASP A 31 10.01 11.21 -7.12
CA ASP A 31 10.88 11.87 -8.10
C ASP A 31 11.94 10.94 -8.67
N ALA A 32 12.53 10.06 -7.85
CA ALA A 32 13.41 8.98 -8.32
C ALA A 32 12.65 8.04 -9.29
N ARG A 33 11.40 7.70 -8.97
CA ARG A 33 10.51 6.90 -9.82
C ARG A 33 10.26 7.57 -11.17
N LYS A 34 9.93 8.86 -11.20
CA LYS A 34 9.74 9.60 -12.47
C LYS A 34 11.00 9.56 -13.35
N THR A 35 12.17 9.62 -12.73
CA THR A 35 13.46 9.51 -13.44
C THR A 35 13.62 8.13 -14.08
N VAL A 36 13.37 7.05 -13.34
CA VAL A 36 13.38 5.67 -13.87
C VAL A 36 12.35 5.50 -14.99
N GLN A 37 11.13 6.02 -14.80
CA GLN A 37 10.08 5.97 -15.82
C GLN A 37 10.52 6.67 -17.12
N ALA A 38 11.20 7.81 -17.02
CA ALA A 38 11.71 8.53 -18.19
C ALA A 38 12.79 7.73 -18.94
N ASP A 39 13.72 7.10 -18.22
CA ASP A 39 14.75 6.24 -18.80
C ASP A 39 14.15 5.04 -19.53
N ILE A 40 13.20 4.35 -18.89
CA ILE A 40 12.52 3.22 -19.50
C ILE A 40 11.75 3.69 -20.73
N ARG A 41 11.01 4.80 -20.66
CA ARG A 41 10.31 5.39 -21.83
C ARG A 41 11.27 5.68 -22.98
N ALA A 42 12.48 6.14 -22.70
CA ALA A 42 13.49 6.39 -23.74
C ALA A 42 13.86 5.11 -24.51
N LEU A 43 13.83 3.94 -23.88
CA LEU A 43 14.08 2.66 -24.56
C LEU A 43 13.02 2.31 -25.62
N PHE A 44 11.80 2.85 -25.45
CA PHE A 44 10.70 2.68 -26.38
C PHE A 44 10.58 3.81 -27.41
N GLN A 45 11.38 4.88 -27.30
CA GLN A 45 11.39 5.95 -28.30
C GLN A 45 11.76 5.38 -29.67
N ASN A 46 10.98 5.74 -30.69
CA ASN A 46 11.09 5.26 -32.07
C ASN A 46 10.67 3.81 -32.32
N LEU A 47 10.03 3.15 -31.35
CA LEU A 47 9.24 1.96 -31.65
C LEU A 47 7.90 2.42 -32.28
N PRO A 48 7.51 1.88 -33.46
CA PRO A 48 6.18 2.14 -34.03
C PRO A 48 5.13 1.91 -32.95
N ALA A 49 4.16 2.84 -32.82
CA ALA A 49 3.15 2.97 -31.77
C ALA A 49 2.87 1.68 -30.95
N GLY A 50 3.80 1.39 -30.04
CA GLY A 50 3.77 0.24 -29.15
C GLY A 50 3.87 -1.12 -29.85
N LEU A 51 4.36 -2.06 -29.07
CA LEU A 51 4.16 -3.49 -29.22
C LEU A 51 2.68 -3.91 -29.08
N ARG A 52 1.73 -2.98 -29.28
CA ARG A 52 0.27 -3.18 -29.30
C ARG A 52 -0.17 -4.18 -30.39
N HIS A 53 0.75 -4.57 -31.28
CA HIS A 53 0.56 -5.56 -32.33
C HIS A 53 1.22 -6.91 -32.03
N LEU A 54 1.79 -7.12 -30.84
CA LEU A 54 2.27 -8.44 -30.46
C LEU A 54 1.09 -9.41 -30.42
N THR A 55 1.18 -10.47 -31.19
CA THR A 55 0.16 -11.51 -31.21
C THR A 55 0.26 -12.32 -29.91
N HIS A 56 -0.86 -12.90 -29.47
CA HIS A 56 -0.88 -13.85 -28.36
C HIS A 56 0.16 -14.97 -28.55
N ALA A 57 0.32 -15.46 -29.79
CA ALA A 57 1.33 -16.45 -30.14
C ALA A 57 2.76 -15.96 -29.93
N PHE A 58 3.04 -14.68 -30.17
CA PHE A 58 4.35 -14.10 -29.90
C PHE A 58 4.62 -14.01 -28.40
N LEU A 59 3.61 -13.69 -27.59
CA LEU A 59 3.78 -13.55 -26.14
C LEU A 59 3.99 -14.91 -25.46
N ALA A 60 3.23 -15.92 -25.88
CA ALA A 60 3.28 -17.26 -25.33
C ALA A 60 4.26 -18.20 -26.05
N ALA A 61 5.15 -17.66 -26.88
CA ALA A 61 6.15 -18.45 -27.56
C ALA A 61 7.07 -19.14 -26.54
N GLU A 62 7.41 -20.41 -26.81
CA GLU A 62 8.23 -21.20 -25.92
C GLU A 62 9.56 -20.50 -25.60
N GLY A 63 9.94 -20.48 -24.32
CA GLY A 63 11.16 -19.83 -23.83
C GLY A 63 11.05 -18.32 -23.62
N ASN A 64 9.92 -17.68 -23.94
CA ASN A 64 9.69 -16.29 -23.56
C ASN A 64 9.54 -16.15 -22.05
N ARG A 65 10.23 -15.15 -21.51
CA ARG A 65 10.06 -14.69 -20.13
C ARG A 65 10.02 -13.17 -20.09
N TYR A 66 9.32 -12.65 -19.10
CA TYR A 66 9.15 -11.21 -18.93
C TYR A 66 9.46 -10.77 -17.50
N LEU A 67 10.08 -9.61 -17.35
CA LEU A 67 10.20 -8.93 -16.07
C LEU A 67 9.09 -7.90 -15.97
N LEU A 68 8.15 -8.12 -15.06
CA LEU A 68 7.21 -7.10 -14.61
C LEU A 68 7.87 -6.28 -13.51
N ILE A 69 7.95 -4.98 -13.74
CA ILE A 69 8.42 -3.97 -12.79
C ILE A 69 7.21 -3.15 -12.36
N ASP A 70 6.86 -3.23 -11.08
CA ASP A 70 5.86 -2.37 -10.47
C ASP A 70 6.56 -1.24 -9.70
N LEU A 71 6.59 -0.06 -10.31
CA LEU A 71 7.17 1.16 -9.76
C LEU A 71 6.23 1.89 -8.79
N ASP A 72 4.93 1.57 -8.79
CA ASP A 72 3.94 2.20 -7.92
C ASP A 72 3.65 1.38 -6.67
N GLY A 73 3.92 0.08 -6.72
CA GLY A 73 3.55 -0.86 -5.68
C GLY A 73 2.06 -1.24 -5.73
N PRO A 74 1.64 -2.21 -4.91
CA PRO A 74 0.33 -2.85 -4.99
C PRO A 74 -0.86 -1.92 -4.76
N GLU A 75 -0.64 -0.75 -4.15
CA GLU A 75 -1.70 0.19 -3.74
C GLU A 75 -1.75 1.46 -4.60
N GLY A 76 -0.98 1.53 -5.70
CA GLY A 76 -1.18 2.50 -6.77
C GLY A 76 -1.23 3.96 -6.31
N GLY A 77 -0.09 4.54 -5.90
CA GLY A 77 -0.03 5.98 -5.65
C GLY A 77 1.11 6.43 -4.77
N ILE A 78 1.12 7.74 -4.45
CA ILE A 78 1.94 8.37 -3.39
C ILE A 78 1.38 7.96 -2.03
N VAL A 79 1.18 6.66 -1.81
CA VAL A 79 0.75 6.11 -0.52
C VAL A 79 2.02 5.84 0.27
N ASN A 80 2.04 6.27 1.54
CA ASN A 80 3.20 6.17 2.43
C ASN A 80 3.72 4.72 2.44
N GLY A 81 4.88 4.49 1.83
CA GLY A 81 5.48 3.15 1.78
C GLY A 81 5.14 2.29 0.55
N ALA A 82 4.66 2.86 -0.55
CA ALA A 82 4.66 2.15 -1.83
C ALA A 82 6.05 1.53 -2.14
N ARG A 83 6.10 0.20 -2.36
CA ARG A 83 7.35 -0.56 -2.61
C ARG A 83 7.52 -0.90 -4.09
N THR A 84 8.76 -0.88 -4.56
CA THR A 84 9.06 -1.31 -5.93
C THR A 84 9.07 -2.84 -6.00
N ARG A 85 8.27 -3.43 -6.88
CA ARG A 85 8.20 -4.90 -7.02
C ARG A 85 8.71 -5.37 -8.37
N PHE A 86 9.28 -6.56 -8.36
CA PHE A 86 9.85 -7.22 -9.52
C PHE A 86 9.30 -8.63 -9.54
N THR A 87 8.67 -8.99 -10.65
CA THR A 87 8.10 -10.32 -10.85
C THR A 87 8.60 -10.86 -12.17
N LEU A 88 9.21 -12.04 -12.15
CA LEU A 88 9.50 -12.76 -13.37
C LEU A 88 8.22 -13.51 -13.77
N ILE A 89 7.75 -13.28 -15.00
CA ILE A 89 6.47 -13.76 -15.49
C ILE A 89 6.69 -14.63 -16.73
N ASP A 90 6.01 -15.77 -16.73
CA ASP A 90 5.77 -16.56 -17.93
C ASP A 90 4.34 -16.31 -18.42
N ILE A 91 4.17 -16.16 -19.73
CA ILE A 91 2.87 -16.13 -20.39
C ILE A 91 2.74 -17.43 -21.16
N CYS A 92 1.76 -18.26 -20.82
CA CYS A 92 1.61 -19.60 -21.39
C CYS A 92 0.17 -19.89 -21.80
N PRO A 93 -0.07 -20.89 -22.67
CA PRO A 93 -1.42 -21.33 -23.00
C PRO A 93 -2.21 -21.78 -21.78
N SER A 94 -3.48 -21.40 -21.71
CA SER A 94 -4.45 -21.79 -20.69
C SER A 94 -5.73 -22.34 -21.35
N LEU A 95 -6.64 -22.92 -20.55
CA LEU A 95 -7.96 -23.34 -21.05
C LEU A 95 -8.80 -22.17 -21.60
N ALA A 96 -8.54 -20.95 -21.14
CA ALA A 96 -9.23 -19.73 -21.58
C ALA A 96 -8.46 -18.96 -22.66
N GLY A 97 -7.32 -19.48 -23.13
CA GLY A 97 -6.45 -18.84 -24.10
C GLY A 97 -5.02 -18.75 -23.58
N LEU A 98 -4.70 -17.68 -22.88
CA LEU A 98 -3.37 -17.44 -22.30
C LEU A 98 -3.49 -17.04 -20.83
N ALA A 99 -2.49 -17.38 -20.02
CA ALA A 99 -2.39 -17.01 -18.62
C ALA A 99 -1.00 -16.46 -18.29
N ALA A 100 -0.94 -15.50 -17.37
CA ALA A 100 0.30 -14.98 -16.80
C ALA A 100 0.57 -15.67 -15.44
N TRP A 101 1.81 -16.07 -15.22
CA TRP A 101 2.26 -16.78 -14.02
C TRP A 101 3.50 -16.14 -13.43
N ASP A 102 3.53 -15.96 -12.11
CA ASP A 102 4.75 -15.63 -11.36
C ASP A 102 5.62 -16.89 -11.30
N VAL A 103 6.76 -16.85 -11.99
CA VAL A 103 7.69 -17.98 -12.11
C VAL A 103 8.30 -18.36 -10.77
N ALA A 104 8.56 -17.38 -9.90
CA ALA A 104 9.23 -17.62 -8.63
C ALA A 104 8.28 -18.21 -7.59
N ARG A 105 6.99 -17.83 -7.65
CA ARG A 105 5.97 -18.26 -6.70
C ARG A 105 5.09 -19.41 -7.20
N ASP A 106 5.21 -19.76 -8.48
CA ASP A 106 4.28 -20.67 -9.17
C ASP A 106 2.83 -20.22 -8.98
N GLU A 107 2.60 -18.91 -9.11
CA GLU A 107 1.33 -18.27 -8.80
C GLU A 107 0.63 -17.76 -10.06
N PHE A 108 -0.64 -18.12 -10.23
CA PHE A 108 -1.47 -17.61 -11.30
C PHE A 108 -1.79 -16.12 -11.07
N LEU A 109 -1.37 -15.26 -12.00
CA LEU A 109 -1.58 -13.82 -11.93
C LEU A 109 -2.87 -13.36 -12.63
N GLY A 110 -3.38 -14.15 -13.57
CA GLY A 110 -4.60 -13.85 -14.32
C GLY A 110 -4.57 -14.35 -15.76
N GLU A 111 -5.75 -14.43 -16.36
CA GLU A 111 -5.91 -14.71 -17.79
C GLU A 111 -5.49 -13.48 -18.61
N VAL A 112 -4.74 -13.73 -19.66
CA VAL A 112 -4.29 -12.74 -20.62
C VAL A 112 -5.31 -12.68 -21.77
N ASN A 113 -5.95 -11.53 -21.93
CA ASN A 113 -6.98 -11.33 -22.96
C ASN A 113 -6.85 -9.96 -23.63
N GLU A 114 -7.83 -9.58 -24.44
CA GLU A 114 -7.79 -8.31 -25.17
C GLU A 114 -7.65 -7.07 -24.27
N PHE A 115 -8.06 -7.14 -23.00
CA PHE A 115 -7.97 -6.02 -22.07
C PHE A 115 -6.60 -5.90 -21.41
N SER A 116 -5.82 -6.99 -21.35
CA SER A 116 -4.45 -6.99 -20.82
C SER A 116 -3.52 -6.02 -21.55
N PHE A 117 -3.85 -5.66 -22.79
CA PHE A 117 -3.06 -4.81 -23.67
C PHE A 117 -3.79 -3.54 -24.12
N ARG A 118 -5.06 -3.35 -23.74
CA ARG A 118 -5.81 -2.12 -24.04
C ARG A 118 -5.51 -1.05 -23.01
N ASP A 119 -5.40 0.18 -23.49
CA ASP A 119 -5.38 1.36 -22.63
C ASP A 119 -6.67 1.39 -21.78
N SER A 120 -6.52 1.61 -20.47
CA SER A 120 -7.61 1.59 -19.51
C SER A 120 -8.67 2.65 -19.77
N THR A 121 -8.36 3.69 -20.55
CA THR A 121 -9.32 4.69 -21.03
C THR A 121 -10.39 4.11 -21.96
N PHE A 122 -10.15 2.93 -22.54
CA PHE A 122 -11.12 2.19 -23.37
C PHE A 122 -11.69 0.96 -22.68
N TRP A 123 -11.40 0.78 -21.38
CA TRP A 123 -12.01 -0.30 -20.63
C TRP A 123 -13.47 0.03 -20.30
N PRO A 124 -14.36 -0.96 -20.30
CA PRO A 124 -15.72 -0.76 -19.82
C PRO A 124 -15.72 -0.41 -18.32
N ASP A 125 -16.71 0.33 -17.85
CA ASP A 125 -16.77 0.83 -16.46
C ASP A 125 -16.59 -0.25 -15.39
N TRP A 126 -17.07 -1.47 -15.66
CA TRP A 126 -16.93 -2.59 -14.73
C TRP A 126 -15.45 -3.03 -14.54
N MET A 127 -14.59 -2.79 -15.53
CA MET A 127 -13.14 -2.99 -15.42
C MET A 127 -12.44 -1.83 -14.71
N VAL A 128 -12.95 -0.61 -14.84
CA VAL A 128 -12.29 0.58 -14.27
C VAL A 128 -12.63 0.74 -12.79
N TYR A 129 -13.91 0.82 -12.43
CA TYR A 129 -14.36 1.30 -11.12
C TYR A 129 -15.02 0.25 -10.22
N SER A 130 -15.08 -1.02 -10.63
CA SER A 130 -15.79 -2.04 -9.86
C SER A 130 -14.91 -3.20 -9.41
N ASN A 131 -15.21 -3.74 -8.24
CA ASN A 131 -14.63 -4.99 -7.71
C ASN A 131 -15.26 -6.23 -8.37
N HIS A 132 -15.51 -6.18 -9.68
CA HIS A 132 -16.19 -7.24 -10.41
C HIS A 132 -15.40 -8.55 -10.32
N PRO A 133 -16.04 -9.69 -10.05
CA PRO A 133 -15.36 -10.98 -9.98
C PRO A 133 -14.57 -11.35 -11.24
N GLN A 134 -15.03 -10.90 -12.42
CA GLN A 134 -14.31 -11.14 -13.67
C GLN A 134 -13.05 -10.28 -13.79
N LYS A 135 -13.02 -9.05 -13.25
CA LYS A 135 -11.82 -8.20 -13.25
C LYS A 135 -10.67 -8.89 -12.53
N ARG A 136 -10.95 -9.57 -11.42
CA ARG A 136 -9.96 -10.33 -10.63
C ARG A 136 -9.34 -11.53 -11.37
N LYS A 137 -9.97 -11.98 -12.46
CA LYS A 137 -9.47 -13.08 -13.29
C LYS A 137 -8.66 -12.60 -14.49
N VAL A 138 -8.72 -11.31 -14.81
CA VAL A 138 -8.00 -10.74 -15.95
C VAL A 138 -6.68 -10.17 -15.46
N TRP A 139 -5.60 -10.58 -16.10
CA TRP A 139 -4.31 -9.95 -15.87
C TRP A 139 -4.27 -8.59 -16.57
N THR A 140 -4.17 -7.53 -15.79
CA THR A 140 -4.22 -6.14 -16.28
C THR A 140 -2.87 -5.43 -16.24
N ASP A 141 -1.81 -6.13 -15.80
CA ASP A 141 -0.49 -5.55 -15.60
C ASP A 141 0.40 -5.63 -16.85
N GLY A 142 -0.11 -6.22 -17.94
CA GLY A 142 0.59 -6.57 -19.18
C GLY A 142 0.91 -5.44 -20.14
N VAL A 143 1.22 -4.26 -19.61
CA VAL A 143 1.29 -3.05 -20.43
C VAL A 143 2.71 -2.85 -21.00
N PHE A 144 2.95 -3.31 -22.24
CA PHE A 144 4.14 -2.95 -23.04
C PHE A 144 4.00 -1.54 -23.64
N HIS A 145 3.85 -0.50 -22.83
CA HIS A 145 3.60 0.84 -23.39
C HIS A 145 4.82 1.74 -23.54
N ALA A 146 4.88 2.36 -24.72
CA ALA A 146 5.59 3.60 -25.02
C ALA A 146 4.69 4.84 -24.83
N ASP A 147 3.38 4.67 -24.60
CA ASP A 147 2.42 5.78 -24.62
C ASP A 147 2.28 6.45 -23.25
N VAL A 148 2.57 7.75 -23.24
CA VAL A 148 3.03 8.56 -22.10
C VAL A 148 1.87 9.31 -21.42
N LYS A 149 0.62 9.09 -21.84
CA LYS A 149 -0.51 9.96 -21.45
C LYS A 149 -1.36 9.49 -20.28
N SER A 150 -1.25 8.23 -19.85
CA SER A 150 -1.98 7.80 -18.66
C SER A 150 -1.21 8.20 -17.39
N GLY A 151 -1.82 9.06 -16.57
CA GLY A 151 -1.30 9.44 -15.26
C GLY A 151 -1.39 8.34 -14.20
N TYR A 152 -1.82 7.12 -14.56
CA TYR A 152 -2.25 6.07 -13.63
C TYR A 152 -1.37 4.81 -13.58
N PHE A 153 -0.19 4.75 -14.23
CA PHE A 153 0.53 3.47 -14.32
C PHE A 153 2.03 3.51 -14.01
N GLY A 154 2.42 2.76 -12.98
CA GLY A 154 3.81 2.40 -12.64
C GLY A 154 4.21 0.96 -12.96
N LYS A 155 3.34 0.12 -13.56
CA LYS A 155 3.69 -1.25 -13.96
C LYS A 155 4.20 -1.32 -15.40
N ILE A 156 5.33 -2.00 -15.60
CA ILE A 156 6.08 -2.06 -16.87
C ILE A 156 6.50 -3.50 -17.12
N LEU A 157 6.23 -4.01 -18.32
CA LEU A 157 6.63 -5.35 -18.72
C LEU A 157 7.78 -5.31 -19.74
N LEU A 158 8.89 -5.99 -19.42
CA LEU A 158 10.08 -6.06 -20.27
C LEU A 158 10.38 -7.51 -20.66
N PRO A 159 10.75 -7.80 -21.92
CA PRO A 159 11.25 -9.13 -22.29
C PRO A 159 12.55 -9.46 -21.55
N VAL A 160 12.79 -10.73 -21.24
CA VAL A 160 14.03 -11.22 -20.62
C VAL A 160 14.70 -12.29 -21.47
N SER A 161 13.91 -13.19 -22.05
CA SER A 161 14.38 -14.27 -22.91
C SER A 161 13.34 -14.63 -23.97
N GLY A 162 13.72 -15.51 -24.90
CA GLY A 162 12.84 -16.11 -25.89
C GLY A 162 13.03 -15.56 -27.32
N PRO A 163 12.28 -16.09 -28.29
CA PRO A 163 12.41 -15.72 -29.72
C PRO A 163 12.16 -14.24 -29.99
N ALA A 164 11.44 -13.54 -29.11
CA ALA A 164 11.20 -12.11 -29.19
C ALA A 164 12.48 -11.27 -29.30
N LEU A 165 13.57 -11.73 -28.68
CA LEU A 165 14.85 -11.02 -28.62
C LEU A 165 15.59 -10.97 -29.97
N ALA A 166 15.14 -11.73 -30.99
CA ALA A 166 15.68 -11.62 -32.34
C ALA A 166 15.48 -10.21 -32.94
N HIS A 167 14.49 -9.46 -32.46
CA HIS A 167 14.27 -8.10 -32.90
C HIS A 167 15.11 -7.11 -32.05
N PRO A 168 15.92 -6.22 -32.67
CA PRO A 168 16.86 -5.35 -31.95
C PRO A 168 16.26 -4.49 -30.84
N ALA A 169 15.00 -4.07 -30.99
CA ALA A 169 14.30 -3.35 -29.91
C ALA A 169 14.09 -4.20 -28.66
N PHE A 170 13.66 -5.46 -28.82
CA PHE A 170 13.44 -6.37 -27.71
C PHE A 170 14.75 -6.79 -27.08
N ALA A 171 15.81 -6.94 -27.87
CA ALA A 171 17.16 -7.16 -27.35
C ALA A 171 17.60 -6.03 -26.42
N ARG A 172 17.42 -4.75 -26.82
CA ARG A 172 17.74 -3.60 -25.95
C ARG A 172 16.92 -3.58 -24.66
N LEU A 173 15.62 -3.87 -24.74
CA LEU A 173 14.75 -3.95 -23.56
C LEU A 173 15.16 -5.12 -22.65
N ALA A 174 15.58 -6.25 -23.22
CA ALA A 174 16.06 -7.40 -22.47
C ALA A 174 17.41 -7.15 -21.81
N ASP A 175 18.31 -6.41 -22.44
CA ASP A 175 19.57 -6.00 -21.82
C ASP A 175 19.33 -5.07 -20.63
N TYR A 176 18.35 -4.16 -20.72
CA TYR A 176 17.93 -3.36 -19.57
C TYR A 176 17.27 -4.21 -18.48
N ALA A 177 16.34 -5.12 -18.83
CA ALA A 177 15.74 -6.02 -17.85
C ALA A 177 16.80 -6.86 -17.12
N ARG A 178 17.82 -7.34 -17.87
CA ARG A 178 18.96 -8.07 -17.31
C ARG A 178 19.78 -7.19 -16.37
N SER A 179 20.07 -5.93 -16.73
CA SER A 179 20.81 -5.02 -15.83
C SER A 179 20.06 -4.75 -14.52
N VAL A 180 18.73 -4.70 -14.56
CA VAL A 180 17.87 -4.57 -13.37
C VAL A 180 17.87 -5.84 -12.51
N ILE A 181 17.80 -7.02 -13.13
CA ILE A 181 17.86 -8.31 -12.43
C ILE A 181 19.24 -8.50 -11.78
N GLU A 182 20.32 -8.17 -12.49
CA GLU A 182 21.70 -8.27 -12.04
C GLU A 182 22.13 -7.14 -11.10
N ARG A 183 21.23 -6.21 -10.74
CA ARG A 183 21.47 -5.07 -9.84
C ARG A 183 22.59 -4.13 -10.32
N LYS A 184 22.73 -3.97 -11.64
CA LYS A 184 23.71 -3.09 -12.29
C LYS A 184 23.15 -1.71 -12.61
N ASP A 185 21.84 -1.54 -12.66
CA ASP A 185 21.21 -0.25 -12.92
C ASP A 185 21.17 0.62 -11.66
N ALA A 186 21.98 1.69 -11.65
CA ALA A 186 22.15 2.54 -10.47
C ALA A 186 20.87 3.29 -10.05
N LYS A 187 20.01 3.68 -11.00
CA LYS A 187 18.75 4.40 -10.70
C LYS A 187 17.73 3.45 -10.09
N MET A 188 17.68 2.21 -10.56
CA MET A 188 16.84 1.16 -9.99
C MET A 188 17.33 0.72 -8.61
N GLU A 189 18.64 0.58 -8.40
CA GLU A 189 19.20 0.30 -7.07
C GLU A 189 18.94 1.45 -6.09
N HIS A 190 19.04 2.69 -6.56
CA HIS A 190 18.63 3.85 -5.76
C HIS A 190 17.14 3.75 -5.37
N LEU A 191 16.26 3.36 -6.30
CA LEU A 191 14.83 3.18 -6.02
C LEU A 191 14.56 2.06 -5.01
N ARG A 192 15.28 0.93 -5.11
CA ARG A 192 15.21 -0.18 -4.13
C ARG A 192 15.69 0.24 -2.74
N ALA A 193 16.66 1.15 -2.65
CA ALA A 193 17.19 1.60 -1.36
C ALA A 193 16.14 2.34 -0.52
N PHE A 194 15.09 2.91 -1.13
CA PHE A 194 13.96 3.48 -0.40
C PHE A 194 13.17 2.42 0.36
N ASP A 195 13.02 1.21 -0.20
CA ASP A 195 12.25 0.12 0.42
C ASP A 195 12.86 -0.26 1.78
N VAL A 196 14.18 -0.38 1.86
CA VAL A 196 14.92 -0.65 3.12
C VAL A 196 14.68 0.43 4.16
N ARG A 197 14.61 1.70 3.74
CA ARG A 197 14.36 2.84 4.64
C ARG A 197 12.92 2.83 5.16
N PHE A 198 11.95 2.49 4.31
CA PHE A 198 10.58 2.31 4.76
C PHE A 198 10.43 1.14 5.72
N ASP A 199 11.07 -0.02 5.44
CA ASP A 199 11.05 -1.18 6.33
C ASP A 199 11.61 -0.83 7.72
N ALA A 200 12.66 0.00 7.77
CA ALA A 200 13.22 0.50 9.01
C ALA A 200 12.26 1.43 9.77
N TYR A 201 11.44 2.22 9.08
CA TYR A 201 10.40 3.03 9.72
C TYR A 201 9.23 2.17 10.22
N ASP A 202 8.78 1.20 9.42
CA ASP A 202 7.71 0.28 9.80
C ASP A 202 8.10 -0.52 11.06
N ALA A 203 9.34 -1.00 11.14
CA ALA A 203 9.87 -1.67 12.32
C ALA A 203 9.95 -0.74 13.57
N GLN A 204 10.22 0.56 13.38
CA GLN A 204 10.20 1.53 14.47
C GLN A 204 8.78 1.78 14.99
N ILE A 205 7.81 1.93 14.08
CA ILE A 205 6.39 2.07 14.44
C ILE A 205 5.93 0.83 15.20
N GLU A 206 6.15 -0.38 14.67
CA GLU A 206 5.76 -1.63 15.33
C GLU A 206 6.37 -1.77 16.74
N LYS A 207 7.61 -1.30 16.93
CA LYS A 207 8.25 -1.27 18.26
C LYS A 207 7.54 -0.30 19.22
N ILE A 208 7.13 0.87 18.74
CA ILE A 208 6.38 1.85 19.54
C ILE A 208 5.00 1.31 19.87
N GLU A 209 4.29 0.71 18.91
CA GLU A 209 2.97 0.11 19.13
C GLU A 209 3.01 -1.00 20.18
N ARG A 210 4.00 -1.90 20.11
CA ARG A 210 4.22 -2.93 21.14
C ARG A 210 4.52 -2.31 22.51
N LYS A 211 5.28 -1.21 22.56
CA LYS A 211 5.53 -0.48 23.80
C LYS A 211 4.24 0.13 24.36
N ALA A 212 3.34 0.64 23.51
CA ALA A 212 2.07 1.24 23.91
C ALA A 212 1.17 0.22 24.58
N ASP A 213 0.96 -0.92 23.92
CA ASP A 213 0.13 -2.02 24.42
C ASP A 213 0.71 -2.59 25.72
N ALA A 214 2.03 -2.83 25.78
CA ALA A 214 2.68 -3.32 26.99
C ALA A 214 2.52 -2.33 28.15
N PHE A 215 2.75 -1.03 27.92
CA PHE A 215 2.63 -0.01 28.95
C PHE A 215 1.21 0.12 29.49
N ALA A 216 0.21 0.10 28.60
CA ALA A 216 -1.21 0.14 28.99
C ALA A 216 -1.61 -1.08 29.83
N ARG A 217 -1.06 -2.27 29.54
CA ARG A 217 -1.31 -3.49 30.31
C ARG A 217 -0.69 -3.49 31.71
N THR A 218 0.47 -2.85 31.89
CA THR A 218 1.24 -2.96 33.14
C THR A 218 0.98 -1.86 34.16
N GLU A 219 0.60 -0.67 33.71
CA GLU A 219 0.54 0.51 34.59
C GLU A 219 -0.90 0.92 34.98
N GLY A 220 -1.91 0.37 34.31
CA GLY A 220 -3.32 0.63 34.61
C GLY A 220 -4.05 -0.54 35.25
N GLN A 221 -5.36 -0.41 35.40
CA GLN A 221 -6.21 -1.55 35.76
C GLN A 221 -6.15 -2.61 34.64
N ASP A 222 -6.29 -3.88 35.02
CA ASP A 222 -6.31 -5.00 34.08
C ASP A 222 -7.26 -4.73 32.88
N PRO A 223 -6.75 -4.70 31.64
CA PRO A 223 -7.56 -4.40 30.46
C PRO A 223 -8.73 -5.36 30.24
N GLU A 224 -8.61 -6.62 30.65
CA GLU A 224 -9.68 -7.62 30.53
C GLU A 224 -10.81 -7.29 31.52
N VAL A 225 -10.45 -6.91 32.75
CA VAL A 225 -11.41 -6.47 33.77
C VAL A 225 -12.10 -5.18 33.33
N LEU A 226 -11.34 -4.19 32.86
CA LEU A 226 -11.90 -2.93 32.35
C LEU A 226 -12.86 -3.16 31.18
N THR A 227 -12.49 -4.06 30.26
CA THR A 227 -13.33 -4.45 29.12
C THR A 227 -14.62 -5.11 29.59
N ALA A 228 -14.57 -6.01 30.57
CA ALA A 228 -15.75 -6.67 31.12
C ALA A 228 -16.69 -5.68 31.83
N GLN A 229 -16.14 -4.72 32.57
CA GLN A 229 -16.90 -3.66 33.26
C GLN A 229 -17.52 -2.64 32.29
N ASN A 230 -16.93 -2.46 31.11
CA ASN A 230 -17.30 -1.43 30.13
C ASN A 230 -17.59 -2.01 28.75
N GLY A 231 -18.33 -3.13 28.71
CA GLY A 231 -18.56 -3.91 27.49
C GLY A 231 -19.19 -3.11 26.34
N GLU A 232 -20.09 -2.16 26.64
CA GLU A 232 -20.66 -1.26 25.62
C GLU A 232 -19.57 -0.43 24.92
N LEU A 233 -18.74 0.25 25.71
CA LEU A 233 -17.66 1.09 25.18
C LEU A 233 -16.63 0.27 24.41
N ALA A 234 -16.23 -0.89 24.95
CA ALA A 234 -15.31 -1.80 24.27
C ALA A 234 -15.87 -2.28 22.92
N GLY A 235 -17.16 -2.64 22.88
CA GLY A 235 -17.85 -3.02 21.65
C GLY A 235 -17.89 -1.89 20.62
N LEU A 236 -18.19 -0.67 21.06
CA LEU A 236 -18.21 0.50 20.18
C LEU A 236 -16.82 0.81 19.61
N ILE A 237 -15.76 0.71 20.41
CA ILE A 237 -14.38 0.94 19.95
C ILE A 237 -13.95 -0.12 18.93
N ARG A 238 -14.27 -1.41 19.17
CA ARG A 238 -13.91 -2.51 18.27
C ARG A 238 -14.64 -2.45 16.92
N THR A 239 -15.89 -2.00 16.92
CA THR A 239 -16.74 -1.95 15.72
C THR A 239 -16.67 -0.62 14.98
N MET A 240 -15.99 0.38 15.54
CA MET A 240 -15.78 1.67 14.91
C MET A 240 -14.91 1.51 13.66
N ASP A 241 -15.35 2.11 12.56
CA ASP A 241 -14.53 2.23 11.36
C ASP A 241 -13.52 3.37 11.53
N TRP A 242 -12.28 3.02 11.87
CA TRP A 242 -11.21 3.98 12.13
C TRP A 242 -10.53 4.54 10.87
N THR A 243 -10.81 3.95 9.70
CA THR A 243 -10.03 4.16 8.47
C THR A 243 -10.37 5.45 7.74
N TYR A 244 -11.47 6.13 8.10
CA TYR A 244 -11.91 7.37 7.44
C TYR A 244 -12.08 7.24 5.91
N ASP A 245 -12.24 6.02 5.37
CA ASP A 245 -12.39 5.75 3.92
C ASP A 245 -13.80 6.12 3.38
N MET A 246 -14.41 7.13 4.00
CA MET A 246 -15.78 7.60 3.83
C MET A 246 -15.81 9.00 3.21
N ALA A 247 -14.84 9.31 2.34
CA ALA A 247 -14.72 10.63 1.69
C ALA A 247 -16.01 11.07 0.94
N ASP A 248 -16.96 10.17 0.68
CA ASP A 248 -18.13 10.47 -0.15
C ASP A 248 -19.50 10.51 0.55
N ARG A 249 -19.66 10.19 1.85
CA ARG A 249 -21.01 10.21 2.49
C ARG A 249 -21.03 10.59 3.98
N PRO A 250 -21.89 11.55 4.40
CA PRO A 250 -22.16 11.77 5.81
C PRO A 250 -22.92 10.57 6.41
N ASN A 251 -22.21 9.69 7.12
CA ASN A 251 -22.80 8.57 7.84
C ASN A 251 -23.26 9.02 9.24
N ARG A 252 -24.58 9.21 9.42
CA ARG A 252 -25.16 9.56 10.73
C ARG A 252 -24.81 8.55 11.82
N ALA A 253 -24.71 7.26 11.48
CA ALA A 253 -24.38 6.20 12.44
C ALA A 253 -22.95 6.33 12.97
N TYR A 254 -21.98 6.69 12.12
CA TYR A 254 -20.60 6.96 12.53
C TYR A 254 -20.54 8.12 13.54
N ALA A 255 -21.17 9.26 13.20
CA ALA A 255 -21.13 10.44 14.07
C ALA A 255 -21.81 10.19 15.43
N GLU A 256 -22.85 9.35 15.45
CA GLU A 256 -23.52 8.95 16.68
C GLU A 256 -22.66 8.00 17.53
N GLN A 257 -22.05 6.99 16.91
CA GLN A 257 -21.12 6.08 17.57
C GLN A 257 -19.90 6.83 18.12
N GLU A 258 -19.31 7.72 17.34
CA GLU A 258 -18.19 8.57 17.77
C GLU A 258 -18.58 9.41 18.99
N ARG A 259 -19.75 10.07 18.95
CA ARG A 259 -20.26 10.86 20.09
C ARG A 259 -20.47 9.98 21.32
N ARG A 260 -20.99 8.77 21.14
CA ARG A 260 -21.22 7.80 22.23
C ARG A 260 -19.90 7.34 22.85
N ILE A 261 -18.90 6.98 22.03
CA ILE A 261 -17.55 6.62 22.48
C ILE A 261 -16.95 7.77 23.31
N ARG A 262 -16.96 9.00 22.81
CA ARG A 262 -16.42 10.18 23.53
C ARG A 262 -17.12 10.41 24.87
N SER A 263 -18.45 10.25 24.91
CA SER A 263 -19.25 10.41 26.12
C SER A 263 -18.89 9.37 27.18
N LEU A 264 -18.78 8.10 26.78
CA LEU A 264 -18.47 7.00 27.69
C LEU A 264 -17.02 7.05 28.18
N LEU A 265 -16.06 7.40 27.30
CA LEU A 265 -14.67 7.62 27.70
C LEU A 265 -14.54 8.74 28.74
N SER A 266 -15.33 9.82 28.61
CA SER A 266 -15.29 10.97 29.53
C SER A 266 -15.88 10.68 30.92
N ALA A 267 -16.56 9.55 31.08
CA ALA A 267 -17.15 9.13 32.36
C ALA A 267 -16.20 8.25 33.19
N LEU A 268 -15.09 7.79 32.61
CA LEU A 268 -14.08 6.98 33.27
C LEU A 268 -12.96 7.86 33.82
N PRO A 269 -12.17 7.38 34.80
CA PRO A 269 -10.86 7.96 35.05
C PRO A 269 -10.03 7.96 33.78
N VAL A 270 -9.28 9.04 33.53
CA VAL A 270 -8.55 9.20 32.25
C VAL A 270 -7.59 8.03 31.97
N ASP A 271 -6.94 7.49 32.99
CA ASP A 271 -6.01 6.36 32.87
C ASP A 271 -6.73 5.09 32.39
N ASP A 272 -7.90 4.78 32.96
CA ASP A 272 -8.72 3.63 32.54
C ASP A 272 -9.27 3.82 31.12
N ALA A 273 -9.67 5.05 30.78
CA ALA A 273 -10.13 5.39 29.44
C ALA A 273 -9.02 5.16 28.39
N VAL A 274 -7.77 5.51 28.71
CA VAL A 274 -6.61 5.24 27.84
C VAL A 274 -6.40 3.74 27.67
N VAL A 275 -6.32 2.99 28.77
CA VAL A 275 -6.04 1.55 28.75
C VAL A 275 -7.10 0.81 27.95
N LEU A 276 -8.37 1.12 28.21
CA LEU A 276 -9.49 0.51 27.53
C LEU A 276 -9.46 0.82 26.03
N PHE A 277 -9.14 2.06 25.65
CA PHE A 277 -9.03 2.43 24.23
C PHE A 277 -7.89 1.70 23.53
N VAL A 278 -6.69 1.74 24.11
CA VAL A 278 -5.48 1.10 23.53
C VAL A 278 -5.71 -0.39 23.33
N HIS A 279 -6.29 -1.06 24.33
CA HIS A 279 -6.55 -2.50 24.27
C HIS A 279 -7.59 -2.88 23.21
N ASN A 280 -8.65 -2.08 23.04
CA ASN A 280 -9.80 -2.44 22.21
C ASN A 280 -9.73 -1.90 20.78
N ALA A 281 -8.93 -0.86 20.50
CA ALA A 281 -8.81 -0.25 19.18
C ALA A 281 -7.82 -0.98 18.24
N GLY A 282 -7.02 -1.93 18.77
CA GLY A 282 -5.98 -2.61 18.00
C GLY A 282 -4.95 -1.62 17.45
N THR A 283 -4.63 -1.72 16.15
CA THR A 283 -3.70 -0.80 15.46
C THR A 283 -4.18 0.66 15.44
N ASN A 284 -5.46 0.92 15.77
CA ASN A 284 -6.02 2.28 15.81
C ASN A 284 -5.88 2.98 17.16
N TRP A 285 -5.13 2.40 18.11
CA TRP A 285 -4.86 3.01 19.42
C TRP A 285 -4.25 4.43 19.31
N VAL A 286 -3.54 4.72 18.20
CA VAL A 286 -2.98 6.04 17.87
C VAL A 286 -4.03 7.17 17.85
N LYS A 287 -5.32 6.82 17.75
CA LYS A 287 -6.44 7.78 17.84
C LYS A 287 -6.79 8.14 19.29
N ALA A 288 -6.37 7.37 20.30
CA ALA A 288 -6.73 7.60 21.70
C ALA A 288 -6.44 9.03 22.18
N PRO A 289 -5.26 9.64 21.92
CA PRO A 289 -4.99 11.01 22.35
C PRO A 289 -5.96 12.05 21.76
N TYR A 290 -6.40 11.83 20.51
CA TYR A 290 -7.40 12.70 19.87
C TYR A 290 -8.75 12.58 20.57
N TYR A 291 -9.20 11.37 20.89
CA TYR A 291 -10.49 11.13 21.57
C TYR A 291 -10.49 11.62 23.02
N LEU A 292 -9.36 11.50 23.71
CA LEU A 292 -9.21 11.88 25.11
C LEU A 292 -8.87 13.35 25.30
N GLN A 293 -8.57 14.10 24.24
CA GLN A 293 -8.31 15.54 24.37
C GLN A 293 -9.51 16.33 24.91
N TRP A 294 -10.73 15.76 24.82
CA TRP A 294 -11.95 16.35 25.35
C TRP A 294 -12.32 15.88 26.76
N HIS A 295 -11.58 14.91 27.30
CA HIS A 295 -11.78 14.36 28.62
C HIS A 295 -11.69 15.47 29.70
N PRO A 296 -12.57 15.50 30.71
CA PRO A 296 -12.57 16.54 31.73
C PRO A 296 -11.20 16.71 32.42
N GLU A 297 -10.59 15.60 32.85
CA GLU A 297 -9.26 15.62 33.48
C GLU A 297 -8.18 16.16 32.54
N VAL A 298 -8.17 15.77 31.26
CA VAL A 298 -7.19 16.25 30.27
C VAL A 298 -7.36 17.75 30.04
N LYS A 299 -8.60 18.26 29.99
CA LYS A 299 -8.87 19.70 29.86
C LYS A 299 -8.36 20.47 31.08
N GLN A 300 -8.59 19.96 32.29
CA GLN A 300 -8.09 20.58 33.52
C GLN A 300 -6.56 20.58 33.55
N MET A 301 -5.92 19.48 33.14
CA MET A 301 -4.46 19.38 33.04
C MET A 301 -3.88 20.38 32.04
N LYS A 302 -4.53 20.61 30.90
CA LYS A 302 -4.11 21.63 29.91
C LYS A 302 -4.28 23.06 30.42
N ALA A 303 -5.31 23.33 31.22
CA ALA A 303 -5.55 24.66 31.77
C ALA A 303 -4.58 25.01 32.92
N ALA A 304 -3.97 24.01 33.55
CA ALA A 304 -3.03 24.15 34.65
C ALA A 304 -1.55 24.14 34.23
N ALA A 305 -1.25 23.92 32.95
CA ALA A 305 0.09 23.87 32.37
C ALA A 305 0.40 25.15 31.59
#